data_AF-A0A949GS68-F1
#
_entry.id   AF-A0A949GS68-F1
#
_cell.length_a   1.000
_cell.length_b   1.000
_cell.length_c   1.000
_cell.angle_alpha   90.00
_cell.angle_beta   90.00
_cell.angle_gamma   90.00
#
_symmetry.space_group_name_H-M   'P 1'
#
loop_
_entity.id
_entity.type
_entity.pdbx_description
1 polymer ?
#
loop_
_entity_poly.entity_id
_entity_poly.type
_entity_poly.pdbx_seq_one_letter_code
_entity_poly.pdbx_strand_id
1 'polypeptide(L)'
;MRTALALRQIDELANGEHSHDHTKDILKEIDKRISDNLDGLKRAAAVNNADVVRANAATLILDLDIYLPVLGYILRSSNVRNAFEVFDPLMDMCKALLGPDVRLIYSSEWDYSPFMQSFSSPKLMNVVVVGLPAHESGNALLIPVVGHELGHAKWHKSGVLSSLKDEVSKTILDYVMDNLDDIVGPDNAKTYMSEADPRQLVALMVGEVGEAQDAAEQQCEEVFCDMVGTRIFGASYLRAFAYLLFPSPAESERFNFCYPSNTARMKYMKDAAKHFGTPVSDDFGADFEDTPPKDLRPQLQHVLTAAD
;
A
#
# COMPACT_ATOMS: atom_id res chain seq x y z
N MET A 1 19.00 16.67 16.99
CA MET A 1 18.59 17.70 16.02
C MET A 1 17.28 17.33 15.31
N ARG A 2 17.19 16.20 14.60
CA ARG A 2 15.96 15.76 13.89
C ARG A 2 14.71 15.69 14.78
N THR A 3 14.80 15.09 15.97
CA THR A 3 13.68 15.00 16.92
C THR A 3 13.13 16.36 17.36
N ALA A 4 14.02 17.32 17.63
CA ALA A 4 13.61 18.66 18.04
C ALA A 4 12.90 19.41 16.89
N LEU A 5 13.36 19.21 15.65
CA LEU A 5 12.67 19.76 14.47
C LEU A 5 11.30 19.11 14.28
N ALA A 6 11.17 17.80 14.45
CA ALA A 6 9.90 17.10 14.36
C ALA A 6 8.89 17.61 15.42
N LEU A 7 9.30 17.72 16.69
CA LEU A 7 8.45 18.26 17.76
C LEU A 7 8.03 19.71 17.49
N ARG A 8 8.95 20.54 16.98
CA ARG A 8 8.63 21.91 16.57
C ARG A 8 7.60 21.92 15.43
N GLN A 9 7.78 21.08 14.41
CA GLN A 9 6.85 20.97 13.30
C GLN A 9 5.47 20.51 13.79
N ILE A 10 5.41 19.60 14.76
CA ILE A 10 4.14 19.14 15.36
C ILE A 10 3.44 20.29 16.08
N ASP A 11 4.17 21.09 16.87
CA ASP A 11 3.61 22.27 17.54
C ASP A 11 3.11 23.31 16.53
N GLU A 12 3.89 23.61 15.49
CA GLU A 12 3.49 24.53 14.41
C GLU A 12 2.23 24.03 13.69
N LEU A 13 2.15 22.72 13.38
CA LEU A 13 0.96 22.12 12.79
C LEU A 13 -0.22 22.13 13.76
N ALA A 14 -0.04 21.79 15.03
CA ALA A 14 -1.12 21.71 16.02
C ALA A 14 -1.79 23.07 16.26
N ASN A 15 -1.03 24.16 16.12
CA ASN A 15 -1.51 25.53 16.21
C ASN A 15 -2.08 26.07 14.89
N GLY A 16 -1.97 25.31 13.79
CA GLY A 16 -2.54 25.65 12.49
C GLY A 16 -4.07 25.47 12.42
N GLU A 17 -4.66 25.97 11.34
CA GLU A 17 -6.06 25.70 11.01
C GLU A 17 -6.19 24.29 10.43
N HIS A 18 -7.19 23.55 10.89
CA HIS A 18 -7.50 22.20 10.42
C HIS A 18 -8.98 22.10 10.12
N SER A 19 -9.32 21.48 8.99
CA SER A 19 -10.72 21.26 8.61
C SER A 19 -11.46 20.32 9.59
N HIS A 20 -10.73 19.40 10.25
CA HIS A 20 -11.32 18.36 11.11
C HIS A 20 -10.45 18.05 12.34
N ASP A 21 -11.08 17.62 13.44
CA ASP A 21 -10.41 17.38 14.73
C ASP A 21 -9.50 16.14 14.73
N HIS A 22 -9.71 15.16 13.84
CA HIS A 22 -8.87 13.97 13.75
C HIS A 22 -7.40 14.31 13.52
N THR A 23 -7.12 15.35 12.74
CA THR A 23 -5.74 15.80 12.51
C THR A 23 -5.08 16.25 13.81
N LYS A 24 -5.80 17.00 14.66
CA LYS A 24 -5.28 17.45 15.96
C LYS A 24 -5.05 16.28 16.89
N ASP A 25 -5.94 15.30 16.91
CA ASP A 25 -5.80 14.13 17.76
C ASP A 25 -4.62 13.23 17.33
N ILE A 26 -4.39 13.09 16.03
CA ILE A 26 -3.21 12.41 15.48
C ILE A 26 -1.94 13.17 15.87
N LEU A 27 -1.90 14.50 15.72
CA LEU A 27 -0.74 15.32 16.11
C LEU A 27 -0.41 15.17 17.61
N LYS A 28 -1.42 15.17 18.49
CA LYS A 28 -1.22 14.93 19.93
C LYS A 28 -0.64 13.54 20.22
N GLU A 29 -1.09 12.52 19.49
CA GLU A 29 -0.57 11.16 19.66
C GLU A 29 0.89 11.06 19.21
N ILE A 30 1.22 11.64 18.06
CA ILE A 30 2.59 11.69 17.52
C ILE A 30 3.50 12.46 18.48
N ASP A 31 3.07 13.64 18.95
CA ASP A 31 3.81 14.46 19.91
C ASP A 31 4.13 13.67 21.18
N LYS A 32 3.10 13.12 21.82
CA LYS A 32 3.23 12.33 23.04
C LYS A 32 4.24 11.21 22.85
N ARG A 33 4.15 10.49 21.73
CA ARG A 33 5.01 9.34 21.47
C ARG A 33 6.47 9.70 21.23
N ILE A 34 6.73 10.73 20.43
CA ILE A 34 8.09 11.21 20.17
C ILE A 34 8.69 11.78 21.47
N SER A 35 7.90 12.52 22.25
CA SER A 35 8.31 13.08 23.54
C SER A 35 8.63 11.98 24.56
N ASP A 36 7.76 10.97 24.72
CA ASP A 36 7.96 9.84 25.63
C ASP A 36 9.25 9.06 25.31
N ASN A 37 9.52 8.80 24.02
CA ASN A 37 10.73 8.13 23.57
C ASN A 37 11.98 9.00 23.75
N LEU A 38 11.88 10.31 23.50
CA LEU A 38 12.97 11.26 23.73
C LEU A 38 13.35 11.31 25.22
N ASP A 39 12.36 11.33 26.10
CA ASP A 39 12.61 11.31 27.55
C ASP A 39 13.14 9.95 28.01
N GLY A 40 12.70 8.85 27.41
CA GLY A 40 13.30 7.52 27.58
C GLY A 40 14.78 7.51 27.24
N LEU A 41 15.16 8.09 26.09
CA LEU A 41 16.54 8.23 25.66
C LEU A 41 17.37 9.09 26.62
N LYS A 42 16.84 10.23 27.09
CA LYS A 42 17.51 11.08 28.09
C LYS A 42 17.75 10.34 29.41
N ARG A 43 16.77 9.59 29.89
CA ARG A 43 16.91 8.76 31.10
C ARG A 43 17.96 7.67 30.92
N ALA A 44 17.96 6.99 29.77
CA ALA A 44 18.97 5.98 29.44
C ALA A 44 20.39 6.56 29.41
N ALA A 45 20.56 7.75 28.83
CA ALA A 45 21.83 8.46 28.78
C ALA A 45 22.32 8.85 30.19
N ALA A 46 21.41 9.26 31.08
CA ALA A 46 21.76 9.61 32.46
C ALA A 46 22.28 8.41 33.28
N VAL A 47 21.84 7.19 32.97
CA VAL A 47 22.30 5.95 33.63
C VAL A 47 23.56 5.36 32.94
N ASN A 48 24.03 5.98 31.86
CA ASN A 48 25.23 5.62 31.11
C ASN A 48 25.28 4.16 30.62
N ASN A 49 24.12 3.58 30.30
CA ASN A 49 24.00 2.23 29.74
C ASN A 49 23.94 2.30 28.20
N ALA A 50 25.05 1.95 27.55
CA ALA A 50 25.21 2.08 26.10
C ALA A 50 24.24 1.22 25.27
N ASP A 51 23.82 0.05 25.76
CA ASP A 51 22.89 -0.81 25.05
C ASP A 51 21.46 -0.26 25.13
N VAL A 52 21.06 0.22 26.31
CA VAL A 52 19.76 0.86 26.51
C VAL A 52 19.66 2.16 25.72
N VAL A 53 20.73 2.96 25.66
CA VAL A 53 20.80 4.17 24.83
C VAL A 53 20.63 3.81 23.35
N ARG A 54 21.34 2.79 22.85
CA ARG A 54 21.21 2.35 21.45
C ARG A 54 19.80 1.87 21.12
N ALA A 55 19.18 1.07 21.98
CA ALA A 55 17.81 0.59 21.78
C ALA A 55 16.77 1.72 21.76
N ASN A 56 16.88 2.70 22.66
CA ASN A 56 16.00 3.87 22.69
C ASN A 56 16.21 4.77 21.46
N ALA A 57 17.46 4.98 21.05
CA ALA A 57 17.78 5.76 19.85
C ALA A 57 17.21 5.10 18.59
N ALA A 58 17.35 3.78 18.44
CA ALA A 58 16.79 3.04 17.32
C ALA A 58 15.27 3.14 17.27
N THR A 59 14.59 3.00 18.42
CA THR A 59 13.13 3.15 18.52
C THR A 59 12.68 4.56 18.12
N LEU A 60 13.40 5.60 18.58
CA LEU A 60 13.09 6.98 18.23
C LEU A 60 13.31 7.27 16.73
N ILE A 61 14.34 6.69 16.12
CA ILE A 61 14.59 6.82 14.68
C ILE A 61 13.45 6.17 13.89
N LEU A 62 13.06 4.95 14.26
CA LEU A 62 11.93 4.25 13.62
C LEU A 62 10.63 5.06 13.74
N ASP A 63 10.37 5.68 14.89
CA ASP A 63 9.18 6.53 15.06
C ASP A 63 9.23 7.77 14.18
N LEU A 64 10.40 8.39 14.02
CA LEU A 64 10.56 9.51 13.08
C LEU A 64 10.33 9.06 11.63
N ASP A 65 10.87 7.92 11.22
CA ASP A 65 10.68 7.41 9.86
C ASP A 65 9.20 7.09 9.56
N ILE A 66 8.45 6.63 10.57
CA ILE A 66 7.01 6.37 10.46
C ILE A 66 6.19 7.68 10.43
N TYR A 67 6.49 8.64 11.30
CA TYR A 67 5.61 9.82 11.47
C TYR A 67 5.97 11.01 10.59
N LEU A 68 7.22 11.17 10.14
CA LEU A 68 7.60 12.30 9.28
C LEU A 68 6.77 12.36 7.98
N PRO A 69 6.49 11.23 7.28
CA PRO A 69 5.56 11.24 6.15
C PRO A 69 4.19 11.77 6.56
N VAL A 70 3.60 11.28 7.65
CA VAL A 70 2.29 11.71 8.18
C VAL A 70 2.26 13.22 8.41
N LEU A 71 3.30 13.79 9.02
CA LEU A 71 3.39 15.24 9.24
C LEU A 71 3.43 16.01 7.92
N GLY A 72 4.06 15.45 6.88
CA GLY A 72 4.01 15.99 5.51
C GLY A 72 2.59 16.01 4.93
N TYR A 73 1.80 14.95 5.14
CA TYR A 73 0.39 14.92 4.75
C TYR A 73 -0.43 15.96 5.52
N ILE A 74 -0.22 16.06 6.83
CA ILE A 74 -0.94 17.00 7.68
C ILE A 74 -0.63 18.45 7.30
N LEU A 75 0.62 18.75 6.96
CA LEU A 75 0.99 20.06 6.45
C LEU A 75 0.19 20.40 5.18
N ARG A 76 0.07 19.46 4.24
CA ARG A 76 -0.71 19.61 3.00
C ARG A 76 -2.23 19.53 3.20
N SER A 77 -2.73 19.09 4.36
CA SER A 77 -4.16 19.10 4.69
C SER A 77 -4.61 20.36 5.43
N SER A 78 -3.66 21.14 5.97
CA SER A 78 -3.95 22.37 6.73
C SER A 78 -4.48 23.53 5.87
N ASN A 79 -4.43 23.42 4.53
CA ASN A 79 -5.00 24.41 3.64
C ASN A 79 -6.51 24.20 3.46
N VAL A 80 -7.29 24.87 4.31
CA VAL A 80 -8.76 24.88 4.35
C VAL A 80 -9.45 25.49 3.11
N ARG A 81 -8.70 25.92 2.07
CA ARG A 81 -9.24 26.67 0.93
C ARG A 81 -10.22 25.89 0.04
N ASN A 82 -10.27 24.58 0.17
CA ASN A 82 -11.25 23.75 -0.52
C ASN A 82 -12.17 23.14 0.55
N ALA A 83 -13.40 23.62 0.64
CA ALA A 83 -14.40 23.06 1.53
C ALA A 83 -14.85 21.70 0.99
N PHE A 84 -14.44 20.61 1.64
CA PHE A 84 -14.69 19.27 1.16
C PHE A 84 -16.02 18.74 1.68
N GLU A 85 -17.08 18.99 0.92
CA GLU A 85 -18.41 18.39 1.12
C GLU A 85 -18.36 16.85 1.16
N VAL A 86 -17.26 16.26 0.70
CA VAL A 86 -17.02 14.81 0.68
C VAL A 86 -16.38 14.26 1.96
N PHE A 87 -15.90 15.09 2.89
CA PHE A 87 -15.22 14.57 4.09
C PHE A 87 -16.13 13.68 4.93
N ASP A 88 -17.33 14.15 5.29
CA ASP A 88 -18.25 13.40 6.13
C ASP A 88 -18.70 12.09 5.45
N PRO A 89 -19.13 12.10 4.16
CA PRO A 89 -19.39 10.86 3.43
C PRO A 89 -18.21 9.89 3.37
N LEU A 90 -16.99 10.40 3.14
CA LEU A 90 -15.77 9.58 3.13
C LEU A 90 -15.50 8.98 4.51
N MET A 91 -15.70 9.75 5.57
CA MET A 91 -15.51 9.27 6.93
C MET A 91 -16.55 8.20 7.31
N ASP A 92 -17.81 8.36 6.91
CA ASP A 92 -18.83 7.34 7.12
C ASP A 92 -18.49 6.04 6.39
N MET A 93 -17.97 6.12 5.17
CA MET A 93 -17.46 4.94 4.45
C MET A 93 -16.26 4.30 5.15
N CYS A 94 -15.29 5.10 5.61
CA CYS A 94 -14.16 4.60 6.39
C CYS A 94 -14.64 3.84 7.62
N LYS A 95 -15.59 4.40 8.38
CA LYS A 95 -16.15 3.78 9.59
C LYS A 95 -16.90 2.49 9.28
N ALA A 96 -17.68 2.47 8.20
CA ALA A 96 -18.41 1.28 7.78
C ALA A 96 -17.48 0.13 7.40
N LEU A 97 -16.35 0.42 6.73
CA LEU A 97 -15.43 -0.61 6.25
C LEU A 97 -14.39 -1.04 7.29
N LEU A 98 -13.84 -0.08 8.03
CA LEU A 98 -12.68 -0.23 8.92
C LEU A 98 -13.07 -0.19 10.40
N GLY A 99 -14.29 0.21 10.74
CA GLY A 99 -14.78 0.29 12.12
C GLY A 99 -14.72 1.72 12.71
N PRO A 100 -15.34 1.92 13.90
CA PRO A 100 -15.63 3.26 14.43
C PRO A 100 -14.41 4.08 14.84
N ASP A 101 -13.29 3.44 15.16
CA ASP A 101 -12.08 4.10 15.68
C ASP A 101 -11.17 4.66 14.57
N VAL A 102 -11.59 4.56 13.30
CA VAL A 102 -10.82 5.09 12.19
C VAL A 102 -10.78 6.61 12.23
N ARG A 103 -9.62 7.17 11.88
CA ARG A 103 -9.34 8.60 11.75
C ARG A 103 -8.95 8.89 10.32
N LEU A 104 -9.52 9.95 9.76
CA LEU A 104 -9.30 10.35 8.38
C LEU A 104 -8.51 11.67 8.37
N ILE A 105 -7.35 11.64 7.73
CA ILE A 105 -6.64 12.84 7.27
C ILE A 105 -7.02 13.02 5.80
N TYR A 106 -7.51 14.20 5.45
CA TYR A 106 -7.91 14.51 4.09
C TYR A 106 -7.16 15.75 3.60
N SER A 107 -6.57 15.69 2.41
CA SER A 107 -5.77 16.77 1.81
C SER A 107 -6.16 16.98 0.35
N SER A 108 -6.14 18.23 -0.14
CA SER A 108 -6.38 18.52 -1.57
C SER A 108 -5.17 18.95 -2.39
N GLU A 109 -3.98 19.02 -1.79
CA GLU A 109 -2.80 19.59 -2.46
C GLU A 109 -1.99 18.54 -3.22
N TRP A 110 -2.69 17.65 -3.93
CA TRP A 110 -2.08 16.56 -4.70
C TRP A 110 -2.14 16.89 -6.19
N ASP A 111 -1.03 16.76 -6.90
CA ASP A 111 -0.92 17.37 -8.23
C ASP A 111 -1.49 16.51 -9.36
N TYR A 112 -1.73 15.19 -9.20
CA TYR A 112 -2.08 14.36 -10.37
C TYR A 112 -2.96 13.10 -10.14
N SER A 113 -2.95 12.47 -8.97
CA SER A 113 -3.79 11.28 -8.70
C SER A 113 -4.36 11.35 -7.29
N PRO A 114 -5.59 10.84 -7.05
CA PRO A 114 -5.97 10.38 -5.72
C PRO A 114 -4.83 9.55 -5.17
N PHE A 115 -4.40 9.87 -3.97
CA PHE A 115 -3.34 9.16 -3.29
C PHE A 115 -3.88 8.78 -1.92
N MET A 116 -3.84 7.50 -1.58
CA MET A 116 -4.01 7.11 -0.20
C MET A 116 -2.73 6.46 0.31
N GLN A 117 -2.34 6.83 1.52
CA GLN A 117 -1.36 6.06 2.25
C GLN A 117 -2.07 5.32 3.37
N SER A 118 -2.12 4.00 3.21
CA SER A 118 -2.30 3.09 4.33
C SER A 118 -0.93 2.87 4.96
N PHE A 119 -0.85 2.97 6.28
CA PHE A 119 0.40 2.73 6.99
C PHE A 119 0.43 1.28 7.46
N SER A 120 1.41 0.51 6.98
CA SER A 120 1.68 -0.85 7.46
C SER A 120 2.15 -0.88 8.93
N SER A 121 2.43 0.29 9.52
CA SER A 121 2.80 0.40 10.93
C SER A 121 1.58 0.17 11.83
N PRO A 122 1.66 -0.75 12.80
CA PRO A 122 0.61 -0.95 13.81
C PRO A 122 0.17 0.33 14.52
N LYS A 123 1.07 1.33 14.56
CA LYS A 123 0.89 2.63 15.20
C LYS A 123 -0.08 3.54 14.45
N LEU A 124 -0.34 3.26 13.18
CA LEU A 124 -1.13 4.10 12.28
C LEU A 124 -2.20 3.30 11.53
N MET A 125 -2.46 2.03 11.89
CA MET A 125 -3.46 1.17 11.22
C MET A 125 -4.91 1.70 11.26
N ASN A 126 -5.21 2.64 12.16
CA ASN A 126 -6.52 3.30 12.22
C ASN A 126 -6.48 4.72 11.61
N VAL A 127 -5.42 5.09 10.90
CA VAL A 127 -5.30 6.38 10.21
C VAL A 127 -5.36 6.13 8.71
N VAL A 128 -6.36 6.72 8.07
CA VAL A 128 -6.52 6.74 6.62
C VAL A 128 -6.14 8.13 6.14
N VAL A 129 -5.29 8.23 5.12
CA VAL A 129 -4.90 9.51 4.54
C VAL A 129 -5.38 9.57 3.10
N VAL A 130 -6.32 10.45 2.78
CA VAL A 130 -6.81 10.65 1.40
C VAL A 130 -6.31 11.98 0.87
N GLY A 131 -5.51 11.95 -0.18
CA GLY A 131 -5.11 13.09 -0.97
C GLY A 131 -5.92 13.14 -2.27
N LEU A 132 -6.65 14.23 -2.53
CA LEU A 132 -7.31 14.47 -3.82
C LEU A 132 -6.68 15.67 -4.53
N PRO A 133 -6.67 15.72 -5.87
CA PRO A 133 -6.25 16.91 -6.59
C PRO A 133 -7.26 18.05 -6.49
N ALA A 134 -6.88 19.19 -5.88
CA ALA A 134 -7.73 20.37 -5.74
C ALA A 134 -8.27 20.88 -7.09
N HIS A 135 -7.43 20.88 -8.12
CA HIS A 135 -7.79 21.33 -9.46
C HIS A 135 -8.78 20.39 -10.17
N GLU A 136 -8.92 19.15 -9.69
CA GLU A 136 -9.88 18.14 -10.14
C GLU A 136 -11.03 17.96 -9.13
N SER A 137 -11.22 18.88 -8.18
CA SER A 137 -12.27 18.75 -7.15
C SER A 137 -13.70 18.63 -7.72
N GLY A 138 -13.94 19.07 -8.96
CA GLY A 138 -15.19 18.85 -9.70
C GLY A 138 -15.30 17.50 -10.42
N ASN A 139 -14.24 16.68 -10.41
CA ASN A 139 -14.19 15.40 -11.09
C ASN A 139 -14.78 14.30 -10.19
N ALA A 140 -16.03 13.95 -10.46
CA ALA A 140 -16.77 12.93 -9.70
C ALA A 140 -16.11 11.53 -9.76
N LEU A 141 -15.19 11.28 -10.69
CA LEU A 141 -14.50 9.99 -10.83
C LEU A 141 -13.40 9.78 -9.79
N LEU A 142 -12.94 10.83 -9.10
CA LEU A 142 -11.92 10.68 -8.05
C LEU A 142 -12.44 9.93 -6.83
N ILE A 143 -13.72 10.12 -6.48
CA ILE A 143 -14.31 9.51 -5.28
C ILE A 143 -14.39 7.98 -5.39
N PRO A 144 -14.84 7.39 -6.51
CA PRO A 144 -14.78 5.94 -6.66
C PRO A 144 -13.39 5.33 -6.49
N VAL A 145 -12.32 6.02 -6.89
CA VAL A 145 -10.94 5.53 -6.72
C VAL A 145 -10.58 5.38 -5.24
N VAL A 146 -11.15 6.20 -4.37
CA VAL A 146 -10.96 6.05 -2.91
C VAL A 146 -11.39 4.67 -2.40
N GLY A 147 -12.30 3.98 -3.10
CA GLY A 147 -12.70 2.61 -2.76
C GLY A 147 -11.56 1.60 -2.88
N HIS A 148 -10.73 1.70 -3.92
CA HIS A 148 -9.52 0.87 -4.09
C HIS A 148 -8.58 1.08 -2.91
N GLU A 149 -8.31 2.35 -2.64
CA GLU A 149 -7.41 2.77 -1.59
C GLU A 149 -7.85 2.32 -0.19
N LEU A 150 -9.15 2.41 0.11
CA LEU A 150 -9.73 1.87 1.35
C LEU A 150 -9.57 0.34 1.46
N GLY A 151 -9.42 -0.34 0.32
CA GLY A 151 -9.06 -1.74 0.22
C GLY A 151 -7.74 -2.05 0.92
N HIS A 152 -6.69 -1.24 0.74
CA HIS A 152 -5.38 -1.45 1.39
C HIS A 152 -5.50 -1.40 2.92
N ALA A 153 -6.22 -0.40 3.43
CA ALA A 153 -6.48 -0.28 4.86
C ALA A 153 -7.27 -1.49 5.38
N LYS A 154 -8.23 -2.00 4.59
CA LYS A 154 -9.01 -3.19 4.95
C LYS A 154 -8.18 -4.46 4.89
N TRP A 155 -7.31 -4.61 3.89
CA TRP A 155 -6.42 -5.75 3.71
C TRP A 155 -5.54 -5.96 4.94
N HIS A 156 -4.80 -4.92 5.35
CA HIS A 156 -3.94 -4.99 6.53
C HIS A 156 -4.71 -5.22 7.83
N LYS A 157 -5.95 -4.70 7.95
CA LYS A 157 -6.77 -4.87 9.16
C LYS A 157 -7.45 -6.24 9.26
N SER A 158 -7.73 -6.89 8.13
CA SER A 158 -8.54 -8.12 8.09
C SER A 158 -7.75 -9.41 8.19
N GLY A 159 -6.42 -9.36 8.02
CA GLY A 159 -5.57 -10.55 8.04
C GLY A 159 -5.80 -11.47 6.84
N VAL A 160 -6.36 -10.96 5.73
CA VAL A 160 -6.61 -11.73 4.51
C VAL A 160 -5.32 -12.37 4.01
N LEU A 161 -4.21 -11.63 4.00
CA LEU A 161 -2.91 -12.19 3.63
C LEU A 161 -2.55 -13.43 4.46
N SER A 162 -2.79 -13.41 5.78
CA SER A 162 -2.51 -14.56 6.64
C SER A 162 -3.33 -15.80 6.26
N SER A 163 -4.52 -15.62 5.69
CA SER A 163 -5.34 -16.73 5.20
C SER A 163 -4.89 -17.28 3.83
N LEU A 164 -4.17 -16.48 3.04
CA LEU A 164 -3.69 -16.85 1.71
C LEU A 164 -2.23 -17.31 1.70
N LYS A 165 -1.45 -16.95 2.73
CA LYS A 165 0.00 -17.11 2.76
C LYS A 165 0.48 -18.53 2.45
N ASP A 166 -0.16 -19.53 3.04
CA ASP A 166 0.23 -20.94 2.84
C ASP A 166 -0.05 -21.39 1.41
N GLU A 167 -1.17 -20.95 0.83
CA GLU A 167 -1.55 -21.26 -0.56
C GLU A 167 -0.63 -20.56 -1.55
N VAL A 168 -0.37 -19.26 -1.38
CA VAL A 168 0.57 -18.49 -2.20
C VAL A 168 1.97 -19.11 -2.15
N SER A 169 2.47 -19.40 -0.94
CA SER A 169 3.78 -20.01 -0.75
C SER A 169 3.88 -21.35 -1.45
N LYS A 170 2.85 -22.18 -1.34
CA LYS A 170 2.81 -23.50 -1.98
C LYS A 170 2.78 -23.37 -3.50
N THR A 171 1.91 -22.52 -4.06
CA THR A 171 1.78 -22.35 -5.51
C THR A 171 3.08 -21.87 -6.15
N ILE A 172 3.77 -20.92 -5.51
CA ILE A 172 5.08 -20.43 -5.98
C ILE A 172 6.12 -21.56 -5.94
N LEU A 173 6.16 -22.32 -4.85
CA LEU A 173 7.10 -23.44 -4.71
C LEU A 173 6.84 -24.52 -5.77
N ASP A 174 5.58 -24.89 -5.97
CA ASP A 174 5.19 -25.87 -6.99
C ASP A 174 5.63 -25.37 -8.38
N TYR A 175 5.37 -24.11 -8.73
CA TYR A 175 5.82 -23.50 -9.99
C TYR A 175 7.34 -23.52 -10.15
N VAL A 176 8.09 -23.08 -9.13
CA VAL A 176 9.56 -23.03 -9.21
C VAL A 176 10.15 -24.42 -9.37
N MET A 177 9.60 -25.42 -8.69
CA MET A 177 10.06 -26.81 -8.81
C MET A 177 9.74 -27.39 -10.19
N ASP A 178 8.57 -27.09 -10.75
CA ASP A 178 8.17 -27.55 -12.08
C ASP A 178 8.98 -26.91 -13.22
N ASN A 179 9.55 -25.71 -12.98
CA ASN A 179 10.29 -24.92 -13.97
C ASN A 179 11.77 -24.76 -13.61
N LEU A 180 12.31 -25.60 -12.72
CA LEU A 180 13.66 -25.43 -12.18
C LEU A 180 14.74 -25.42 -13.27
N ASP A 181 14.62 -26.29 -14.27
CA ASP A 181 15.55 -26.37 -15.41
C ASP A 181 15.66 -25.05 -16.17
N ASP A 182 14.55 -24.32 -16.34
CA ASP A 182 14.50 -23.06 -17.06
C ASP A 182 15.03 -21.89 -16.21
N ILE A 183 14.81 -21.95 -14.89
CA ILE A 183 15.21 -20.89 -13.95
C ILE A 183 16.73 -20.89 -13.71
N VAL A 184 17.31 -22.07 -13.42
CA VAL A 184 18.73 -22.18 -13.03
C VAL A 184 19.61 -22.86 -14.08
N GLY A 185 19.02 -23.42 -15.14
CA GLY A 185 19.71 -24.21 -16.16
C GLY A 185 19.82 -25.70 -15.79
N PRO A 186 19.83 -26.61 -16.79
CA PRO A 186 19.67 -28.05 -16.58
C PRO A 186 20.81 -28.71 -15.79
N ASP A 187 22.04 -28.18 -15.87
CA ASP A 187 23.18 -28.73 -15.12
C ASP A 187 23.14 -28.34 -13.64
N ASN A 188 22.68 -27.12 -13.34
CA ASN A 188 22.47 -26.67 -11.98
C ASN A 188 21.25 -27.36 -11.36
N ALA A 189 20.15 -27.49 -12.11
CA ALA A 189 18.94 -28.18 -11.66
C ALA A 189 19.22 -29.64 -11.27
N LYS A 190 20.01 -30.39 -12.06
CA LYS A 190 20.47 -31.74 -11.67
C LYS A 190 21.24 -31.76 -10.36
N THR A 191 22.12 -30.78 -10.16
CA THR A 191 22.90 -30.63 -8.91
C THR A 191 21.94 -30.41 -7.74
N TYR A 192 21.01 -29.46 -7.86
CA TYR A 192 20.02 -29.17 -6.84
C TYR A 192 19.06 -30.34 -6.55
N MET A 193 18.61 -31.08 -7.55
CA MET A 193 17.74 -32.25 -7.37
C MET A 193 18.47 -33.45 -6.77
N SER A 194 19.80 -33.52 -6.91
CA SER A 194 20.63 -34.61 -6.37
C SER A 194 20.98 -34.43 -4.88
N GLU A 195 20.99 -33.19 -4.38
CA GLU A 195 21.18 -32.84 -2.98
C GLU A 195 19.83 -32.84 -2.26
N ALA A 196 19.30 -34.05 -2.01
CA ALA A 196 17.93 -34.26 -1.56
C ALA A 196 17.64 -33.77 -0.12
N ASP A 197 17.27 -32.50 0.00
CA ASP A 197 16.22 -31.99 0.87
C ASP A 197 15.53 -30.82 0.15
N PRO A 198 14.23 -30.90 -0.18
CA PRO A 198 13.47 -29.77 -0.75
C PRO A 198 13.62 -28.48 0.05
N ARG A 199 13.90 -28.57 1.36
CA ARG A 199 14.16 -27.39 2.21
C ARG A 199 15.53 -26.75 1.95
N GLN A 200 16.53 -27.52 1.51
CA GLN A 200 17.84 -26.99 1.11
C GLN A 200 17.79 -26.34 -0.28
N LEU A 201 16.99 -26.89 -1.20
CA LEU A 201 16.64 -26.25 -2.47
C LEU A 201 15.99 -24.88 -2.26
N VAL A 202 14.99 -24.80 -1.38
CA VAL A 202 14.35 -23.52 -1.02
C VAL A 202 15.34 -22.57 -0.35
N ALA A 203 16.28 -23.08 0.47
CA ALA A 203 17.33 -22.28 1.10
C ALA A 203 18.34 -21.69 0.09
N LEU A 204 18.52 -22.33 -1.07
CA LEU A 204 19.41 -21.86 -2.14
C LEU A 204 18.72 -20.86 -3.08
N MET A 205 17.39 -20.95 -3.21
CA MET A 205 16.54 -20.06 -4.01
C MET A 205 15.76 -19.04 -3.17
N VAL A 206 16.22 -18.75 -1.95
CA VAL A 206 15.51 -17.84 -1.02
C VAL A 206 15.29 -16.47 -1.64
N GLY A 207 16.21 -16.01 -2.49
CA GLY A 207 16.08 -14.73 -3.18
C GLY A 207 14.91 -14.74 -4.16
N GLU A 208 14.91 -15.67 -5.11
CA GLU A 208 13.91 -15.75 -6.18
C GLU A 208 12.53 -16.15 -5.66
N VAL A 209 12.46 -17.14 -4.76
CA VAL A 209 11.21 -17.55 -4.11
C VAL A 209 10.68 -16.42 -3.24
N GLY A 210 11.56 -15.70 -2.51
CA GLY A 210 11.17 -14.56 -1.70
C GLY A 210 10.63 -13.39 -2.54
N GLU A 211 11.31 -13.04 -3.63
CA GLU A 211 10.86 -11.98 -4.55
C GLU A 211 9.52 -12.35 -5.21
N ALA A 212 9.31 -13.61 -5.59
CA ALA A 212 8.04 -14.07 -6.15
C ALA A 212 6.92 -14.05 -5.11
N GLN A 213 7.21 -14.41 -3.86
CA GLN A 213 6.26 -14.32 -2.75
C GLN A 213 5.86 -12.87 -2.50
N ASP A 214 6.83 -11.96 -2.35
CA ASP A 214 6.55 -10.55 -2.13
C ASP A 214 5.74 -9.93 -3.28
N ALA A 215 6.02 -10.33 -4.53
CA ALA A 215 5.25 -9.90 -5.70
C ALA A 215 3.82 -10.46 -5.66
N ALA A 216 3.63 -11.76 -5.43
CA ALA A 216 2.32 -12.40 -5.39
C ALA A 216 1.44 -11.83 -4.26
N GLU A 217 2.02 -11.58 -3.09
CA GLU A 217 1.32 -10.97 -1.96
C GLU A 217 0.82 -9.56 -2.30
N GLN A 218 1.66 -8.74 -2.96
CA GLN A 218 1.28 -7.40 -3.44
C GLN A 218 0.22 -7.46 -4.54
N GLN A 219 0.34 -8.40 -5.48
CA GLN A 219 -0.65 -8.59 -6.54
C GLN A 219 -2.01 -9.00 -5.96
N CYS A 220 -2.04 -9.92 -5.00
CA CYS A 220 -3.26 -10.31 -4.30
C CYS A 220 -3.91 -9.12 -3.58
N GLU A 221 -3.10 -8.26 -2.95
CA GLU A 221 -3.57 -7.04 -2.31
C GLU A 221 -4.21 -6.08 -3.31
N GLU A 222 -3.56 -5.80 -4.44
CA GLU A 222 -4.10 -4.93 -5.50
C GLU A 222 -5.44 -5.45 -6.05
N VAL A 223 -5.52 -6.75 -6.33
CA VAL A 223 -6.76 -7.39 -6.80
C VAL A 223 -7.86 -7.31 -5.74
N PHE A 224 -7.53 -7.54 -4.46
CA PHE A 224 -8.47 -7.35 -3.36
C PHE A 224 -8.98 -5.91 -3.29
N CYS A 225 -8.09 -4.93 -3.45
CA CYS A 225 -8.44 -3.51 -3.44
C CYS A 225 -9.40 -3.16 -4.58
N ASP A 226 -9.17 -3.69 -5.78
CA ASP A 226 -10.09 -3.55 -6.92
C ASP A 226 -11.46 -4.17 -6.65
N MET A 227 -11.51 -5.32 -5.97
CA MET A 227 -12.76 -5.95 -5.55
C MET A 227 -13.50 -5.08 -4.53
N VAL A 228 -12.79 -4.45 -3.58
CA VAL A 228 -13.39 -3.52 -2.60
C VAL A 228 -13.94 -2.28 -3.31
N GLY A 229 -13.16 -1.67 -4.21
CA GLY A 229 -13.62 -0.55 -5.03
C GLY A 229 -14.87 -0.88 -5.83
N THR A 230 -14.86 -2.04 -6.50
CA THR A 230 -16.01 -2.55 -7.25
C THR A 230 -17.21 -2.82 -6.33
N ARG A 231 -17.00 -3.36 -5.13
CA ARG A 231 -18.08 -3.65 -4.18
C ARG A 231 -18.77 -2.39 -3.68
N ILE A 232 -18.00 -1.34 -3.39
CA ILE A 232 -18.51 -0.10 -2.80
C ILE A 232 -19.17 0.79 -3.87
N PHE A 233 -18.51 0.95 -5.01
CA PHE A 233 -18.90 1.95 -6.02
C PHE A 233 -19.43 1.34 -7.33
N GLY A 234 -19.36 0.02 -7.49
CA GLY A 234 -19.88 -0.69 -8.66
C GLY A 234 -19.30 -0.15 -9.98
N ALA A 235 -20.21 0.11 -10.93
CA ALA A 235 -19.85 0.59 -12.27
C ALA A 235 -19.10 1.94 -12.26
N SER A 236 -19.29 2.77 -11.23
CA SER A 236 -18.59 4.05 -11.10
C SER A 236 -17.10 3.85 -10.86
N TYR A 237 -16.71 2.81 -10.11
CA TYR A 237 -15.30 2.47 -9.91
C TYR A 237 -14.66 1.97 -11.20
N LEU A 238 -15.35 1.08 -11.92
CA LEU A 238 -14.85 0.57 -13.21
C LEU A 238 -14.57 1.72 -14.20
N ARG A 239 -15.49 2.68 -14.30
CA ARG A 239 -15.30 3.88 -15.14
C ARG A 239 -14.17 4.77 -14.65
N ALA A 240 -14.06 4.97 -13.34
CA ALA A 240 -12.97 5.75 -12.76
C ALA A 240 -11.60 5.10 -13.01
N PHE A 241 -11.50 3.78 -12.88
CA PHE A 241 -10.30 3.01 -13.20
C PHE A 241 -9.90 3.21 -14.67
N ALA A 242 -10.84 3.03 -15.60
CA ALA A 242 -10.59 3.21 -17.03
C ALA A 242 -10.25 4.64 -17.43
N TYR A 243 -10.66 5.64 -16.66
CA TYR A 243 -10.40 7.04 -16.99
C TYR A 243 -9.14 7.61 -16.34
N LEU A 244 -8.92 7.30 -15.05
CA LEU A 244 -7.87 7.91 -14.23
C LEU A 244 -6.62 7.06 -14.11
N LEU A 245 -6.77 5.73 -14.09
CA LEU A 245 -5.66 4.78 -13.84
C LEU A 245 -5.16 4.13 -15.13
N PHE A 246 -5.87 4.32 -16.25
CA PHE A 246 -5.61 3.71 -17.54
C PHE A 246 -5.16 4.73 -18.62
N PRO A 247 -4.23 5.61 -18.29
CA PRO A 247 -3.02 5.49 -19.10
C PRO A 247 -1.79 5.48 -18.21
N SER A 248 -1.27 4.27 -17.93
CA SER A 248 0.15 4.15 -17.64
C SER A 248 0.87 4.33 -18.98
N PRO A 249 1.70 5.37 -19.17
CA PRO A 249 2.40 5.54 -20.42
C PRO A 249 3.19 4.27 -20.70
N ALA A 250 3.03 3.69 -21.89
CA ALA A 250 3.78 2.53 -22.39
C ALA A 250 5.33 2.71 -22.36
N GLU A 251 5.78 3.90 -21.98
CA GLU A 251 7.18 4.32 -21.85
C GLU A 251 7.59 4.64 -20.40
N SER A 252 6.74 4.40 -19.40
CA SER A 252 7.13 4.70 -18.02
C SER A 252 8.25 3.73 -17.62
N GLU A 253 9.42 4.27 -17.29
CA GLU A 253 10.58 3.58 -16.70
C GLU A 253 10.25 2.93 -15.33
N ARG A 254 8.98 2.91 -14.92
CA ARG A 254 8.46 2.45 -13.64
C ARG A 254 7.62 1.19 -13.79
N PHE A 255 8.07 0.22 -14.59
CA PHE A 255 7.52 -1.11 -14.48
C PHE A 255 7.80 -1.64 -13.06
N ASN A 256 6.75 -1.75 -12.26
CA ASN A 256 6.79 -2.42 -10.97
C ASN A 256 6.23 -3.82 -11.16
N PHE A 257 7.09 -4.83 -11.13
CA PHE A 257 6.72 -6.23 -11.33
C PHE A 257 5.80 -6.77 -10.22
N CYS A 258 5.70 -6.07 -9.09
CA CYS A 258 4.79 -6.42 -8.01
C CYS A 258 3.35 -5.94 -8.26
N TYR A 259 3.09 -5.18 -9.34
CA TYR A 259 1.75 -4.79 -9.73
C TYR A 259 1.20 -5.73 -10.82
N PRO A 260 -0.05 -6.23 -10.68
CA PRO A 260 -0.65 -7.02 -11.73
C PRO A 260 -0.87 -6.15 -12.97
N SER A 261 -0.81 -6.78 -14.15
CA SER A 261 -1.13 -6.11 -15.42
C SER A 261 -2.55 -5.53 -15.41
N ASN A 262 -2.79 -4.45 -16.17
CA ASN A 262 -4.12 -3.85 -16.20
C ASN A 262 -5.15 -4.81 -16.81
N THR A 263 -4.76 -5.64 -17.78
CA THR A 263 -5.60 -6.70 -18.34
C THR A 263 -6.00 -7.73 -17.28
N ALA A 264 -5.06 -8.14 -16.42
CA ALA A 264 -5.36 -9.06 -15.32
C ALA A 264 -6.33 -8.41 -14.31
N ARG A 265 -6.03 -7.19 -13.86
CA ARG A 265 -6.90 -6.42 -12.94
C ARG A 265 -8.31 -6.28 -13.48
N MET A 266 -8.45 -5.93 -14.76
CA MET A 266 -9.75 -5.83 -15.42
C MET A 266 -10.53 -7.14 -15.43
N LYS A 267 -9.87 -8.25 -15.75
CA LYS A 267 -10.50 -9.57 -15.71
C LYS A 267 -11.07 -9.83 -14.32
N TYR A 268 -10.27 -9.62 -13.27
CA TYR A 268 -10.72 -9.80 -11.88
C TYR A 268 -11.81 -8.81 -11.47
N MET A 269 -11.76 -7.56 -11.93
CA MET A 269 -12.84 -6.58 -11.71
C MET A 269 -14.15 -6.99 -12.40
N LYS A 270 -14.10 -7.53 -13.62
CA LYS A 270 -15.29 -8.07 -14.32
C LYS A 270 -15.88 -9.25 -13.55
N ASP A 271 -15.04 -10.16 -13.08
CA ASP A 271 -15.46 -11.31 -12.28
C ASP A 271 -16.09 -10.87 -10.95
N ALA A 272 -15.47 -9.90 -10.27
CA ALA A 272 -15.99 -9.30 -9.04
C ALA A 272 -17.33 -8.59 -9.29
N ALA A 273 -17.43 -7.79 -10.35
CA ALA A 273 -18.66 -7.10 -10.70
C ALA A 273 -19.80 -8.09 -10.99
N LYS A 274 -19.52 -9.17 -11.74
CA LYS A 274 -20.48 -10.26 -11.96
C LYS A 274 -20.90 -10.90 -10.64
N HIS A 275 -19.96 -11.19 -9.75
CA HIS A 275 -20.24 -11.78 -8.44
C HIS A 275 -21.12 -10.86 -7.58
N PHE A 276 -20.88 -9.55 -7.61
CA PHE A 276 -21.68 -8.56 -6.86
C PHE A 276 -22.96 -8.10 -7.57
N GLY A 277 -23.26 -8.61 -8.77
CA GLY A 277 -24.43 -8.18 -9.56
C GLY A 277 -24.32 -6.74 -10.07
N THR A 278 -23.10 -6.22 -10.22
CA THR A 278 -22.82 -4.89 -10.78
C THR A 278 -22.83 -4.96 -12.31
N PRO A 279 -23.60 -4.10 -13.00
CA PRO A 279 -23.59 -4.07 -14.45
C PRO A 279 -22.24 -3.57 -14.97
N VAL A 280 -21.66 -4.31 -15.91
CA VAL A 280 -20.44 -3.95 -16.63
C VAL A 280 -20.75 -3.95 -18.12
N SER A 281 -20.23 -2.96 -18.84
CA SER A 281 -20.35 -2.91 -20.28
C SER A 281 -19.50 -4.01 -20.92
N ASP A 282 -19.98 -4.65 -21.99
CA ASP A 282 -19.25 -5.72 -22.66
C ASP A 282 -17.90 -5.25 -23.24
N ASP A 283 -17.85 -3.98 -23.63
CA ASP A 283 -16.66 -3.27 -24.13
C ASP A 283 -15.75 -2.72 -23.03
N PHE A 284 -16.09 -2.89 -21.74
CA PHE A 284 -15.20 -2.47 -20.66
C PHE A 284 -13.85 -3.17 -20.82
N GLY A 285 -12.78 -2.41 -21.02
CA GLY A 285 -11.46 -2.97 -21.23
C GLY A 285 -11.03 -3.15 -22.69
N ALA A 286 -11.85 -2.79 -23.66
CA ALA A 286 -11.50 -2.93 -25.08
C ALA A 286 -10.27 -2.11 -25.48
N ASP A 287 -10.07 -0.96 -24.85
CA ASP A 287 -8.97 -0.04 -25.14
C ASP A 287 -7.71 -0.31 -24.29
N PHE A 288 -7.73 -1.36 -23.46
CA PHE A 288 -6.64 -1.63 -22.53
C PHE A 288 -5.52 -2.43 -23.17
N GLU A 289 -4.36 -1.77 -23.29
CA GLU A 289 -3.14 -2.38 -23.80
C GLU A 289 -2.10 -2.44 -22.70
N ASP A 290 -1.71 -3.65 -22.30
CA ASP A 290 -0.50 -3.84 -21.51
C ASP A 290 0.70 -3.92 -22.46
N THR A 291 1.68 -3.05 -22.25
CA THR A 291 2.98 -3.19 -22.90
C THR A 291 3.89 -3.98 -21.96
N PRO A 292 4.29 -5.22 -22.31
CA PRO A 292 5.23 -5.96 -21.49
C PRO A 292 6.56 -5.18 -21.40
N PRO A 293 7.28 -5.30 -20.29
CA PRO A 293 8.50 -4.54 -20.09
C PRO A 293 9.53 -4.94 -21.13
N LYS A 294 10.17 -3.95 -21.72
CA LYS A 294 11.36 -4.18 -22.53
C LYS A 294 12.52 -4.46 -21.57
N ASP A 295 13.26 -5.53 -21.81
CA ASP A 295 14.49 -5.88 -21.09
C ASP A 295 14.34 -6.38 -19.64
N LEU A 296 13.29 -7.14 -19.32
CA LEU A 296 13.29 -7.95 -18.10
C LEU A 296 14.41 -9.00 -18.16
N ARG A 297 15.18 -9.10 -17.07
CA ARG A 297 16.13 -10.22 -16.89
C ARG A 297 15.33 -11.53 -16.93
N PRO A 298 15.80 -12.60 -17.59
CA PRO A 298 15.09 -13.88 -17.65
C PRO A 298 14.63 -14.40 -16.29
N GLN A 299 15.44 -14.22 -15.24
CA GLN A 299 15.09 -14.59 -13.87
C GLN A 299 13.86 -13.83 -13.34
N LEU A 300 13.76 -12.53 -13.63
CA LEU A 300 12.60 -11.72 -13.22
C LEU A 300 11.33 -12.09 -14.00
N GLN A 301 11.46 -12.61 -15.22
CA GLN A 301 10.32 -13.13 -15.98
C GLN A 301 9.71 -14.36 -15.28
N HIS A 302 10.54 -15.24 -14.73
CA HIS A 302 10.07 -16.39 -13.96
C HIS A 302 9.47 -15.98 -12.62
N VAL A 303 10.05 -14.98 -11.94
CA VAL A 303 9.47 -14.40 -10.70
C VAL A 303 8.07 -13.84 -10.97
N LEU A 304 7.89 -13.08 -12.06
CA LEU A 304 6.59 -12.58 -12.49
C LEU A 304 5.60 -13.70 -12.80
N THR A 305 6.02 -14.68 -13.59
CA THR A 305 5.14 -15.78 -14.01
C THR A 305 4.74 -16.67 -12.84
N ALA A 306 5.60 -16.79 -11.83
CA ALA A 306 5.28 -17.50 -10.58
C ALA A 306 4.29 -16.72 -9.69
N ALA A 307 4.28 -15.39 -9.79
CA ALA A 307 3.47 -14.52 -8.96
C ALA A 307 2.04 -14.29 -9.51
N ASP A 308 1.88 -14.30 -10.84
CA ASP A 308 0.61 -14.15 -11.57
C ASP A 308 -0.35 -15.36 -11.42
#